data_AF-A0A3M1AQ42-F1
#
_entry.id   AF-A0A3M1AQ42-F1
#
_cell.length_a   1.000
_cell.length_b   1.000
_cell.length_c   1.000
_cell.angle_alpha   90.00
_cell.angle_beta   90.00
_cell.angle_gamma   90.00
#
_symmetry.space_group_name_H-M   'P 1'
#
loop_
_entity.id
_entity.type
_entity.pdbx_description
1 polymer ?
#
loop_
_entity_poly.entity_id
_entity_poly.type
_entity_poly.pdbx_seq_one_letter_code
_entity_poly.pdbx_strand_id
1 'polypeptide(L)'
;AEAFLAELKGGAAWDDLVTREHLEVEETGWFNREGAYIRNLGNAKELKQAAFTLSADSPYPDQVFEIGTKFIVVRFKEKKPFDPKAFEAEKESLRAQLLSEKQNEVLQAWLEQKKSESKIVWNLDPKRLR
;
A
#
# COMPACT_ATOMS: atom_id res chain seq x y z
N ALA A 1 -17.15 -15.10 -8.87
CA ALA A 1 -16.70 -13.72 -8.64
C ALA A 1 -16.73 -12.88 -9.91
N GLU A 2 -16.23 -13.36 -11.06
CA GLU A 2 -16.26 -12.60 -12.32
C GLU A 2 -17.69 -12.29 -12.81
N ALA A 3 -18.62 -13.26 -12.71
CA ALA A 3 -20.03 -13.05 -13.03
C ALA A 3 -20.67 -11.92 -12.20
N PHE A 4 -20.34 -11.86 -10.91
CA PHE A 4 -20.79 -10.80 -9.99
C PHE A 4 -20.29 -9.42 -10.44
N LEU A 5 -19.01 -9.32 -10.84
CA LEU A 5 -18.44 -8.08 -11.36
C LEU A 5 -19.08 -7.67 -12.69
N ALA A 6 -19.40 -8.63 -13.56
CA ALA A 6 -20.08 -8.38 -14.83
C ALA A 6 -21.51 -7.85 -14.62
N GLU A 7 -22.27 -8.43 -13.68
CA GLU A 7 -23.62 -7.95 -13.33
C GLU A 7 -23.60 -6.53 -12.75
N LEU A 8 -22.64 -6.22 -11.88
CA LEU A 8 -22.44 -4.87 -11.33
C LEU A 8 -22.15 -3.83 -12.42
N LYS A 9 -21.28 -4.18 -13.37
CA LYS A 9 -20.98 -3.33 -14.53
C LYS A 9 -22.17 -3.20 -15.48
N GLY A 10 -23.07 -4.18 -15.49
CA GLY A 10 -24.34 -4.17 -16.22
C GLY A 10 -25.43 -3.31 -15.56
N GLY A 11 -25.17 -2.71 -14.39
CA GLY A 11 -26.09 -1.81 -13.70
C GLY A 11 -26.90 -2.45 -12.57
N ALA A 12 -26.62 -3.70 -12.20
CA ALA A 12 -27.24 -4.31 -11.03
C ALA A 12 -26.85 -3.57 -9.73
N ALA A 13 -27.78 -3.51 -8.78
CA ALA A 13 -27.53 -2.87 -7.49
C ALA A 13 -26.61 -3.75 -6.63
N TRP A 14 -25.59 -3.12 -6.03
CA TRP A 14 -24.60 -3.79 -5.18
C TRP A 14 -25.26 -4.56 -4.03
N ASP A 15 -26.18 -3.92 -3.31
CA ASP A 15 -26.80 -4.49 -2.11
C ASP A 15 -27.72 -5.68 -2.45
N ASP A 16 -28.39 -5.64 -3.60
CA ASP A 16 -29.22 -6.75 -4.08
C ASP A 16 -28.37 -7.98 -4.39
N LEU A 17 -27.23 -7.79 -5.09
CA LEU A 17 -26.33 -8.89 -5.42
C LEU A 17 -25.65 -9.48 -4.18
N VAL A 18 -25.21 -8.63 -3.25
CA VAL A 18 -24.63 -9.08 -1.97
C VAL A 18 -25.63 -9.94 -1.19
N THR A 19 -26.89 -9.48 -1.12
CA THR A 19 -27.94 -10.20 -0.38
C THR A 19 -28.29 -11.52 -1.06
N ARG A 20 -28.41 -11.52 -2.39
CA ARG A 20 -28.72 -12.71 -3.20
C ARG A 20 -27.65 -13.80 -3.07
N GLU A 21 -26.39 -13.40 -3.08
CA GLU A 21 -25.24 -14.32 -3.02
C GLU A 21 -24.78 -14.58 -1.57
N HIS A 22 -25.47 -14.03 -0.57
CA HIS A 22 -25.14 -14.14 0.87
C HIS A 22 -23.67 -13.81 1.20
N LEU A 23 -23.16 -12.73 0.59
CA LEU A 23 -21.76 -12.34 0.73
C LEU A 23 -21.51 -11.44 1.95
N GLU A 24 -20.33 -11.57 2.54
CA GLU A 24 -19.86 -10.69 3.61
C GLU A 24 -19.29 -9.39 3.02
N VAL A 25 -19.74 -8.24 3.54
CA VAL A 25 -19.26 -6.92 3.13
C VAL A 25 -18.42 -6.32 4.24
N GLU A 26 -17.16 -6.01 3.92
CA GLU A 26 -16.25 -5.34 4.83
C GLU A 26 -15.72 -4.03 4.25
N GLU A 27 -15.29 -3.13 5.13
CA GLU A 27 -14.62 -1.88 4.76
C GLU A 27 -13.13 -1.94 5.04
N THR A 28 -12.32 -1.55 4.05
CA THR A 28 -10.86 -1.50 4.16
C THR A 28 -10.35 -0.40 5.10
N GLY A 29 -11.21 0.58 5.43
CA GLY A 29 -10.79 1.86 6.01
C GLY A 29 -9.93 2.68 5.03
N TRP A 30 -9.35 3.77 5.54
CA TRP A 30 -8.45 4.62 4.77
C TRP A 30 -7.08 3.95 4.56
N PHE A 31 -6.60 3.96 3.31
CA PHE A 31 -5.25 3.49 2.97
C PHE A 31 -4.60 4.44 1.95
N ASN A 32 -3.27 4.48 1.94
CA ASN A 32 -2.47 5.26 0.99
C ASN A 32 -1.85 4.35 -0.09
N ARG A 33 -1.14 4.97 -1.05
CA ARG A 33 -0.44 4.25 -2.13
C ARG A 33 0.83 3.52 -1.67
N GLU A 34 1.28 3.78 -0.46
CA GLU A 34 2.54 3.25 0.06
C GLU A 34 2.34 1.83 0.60
N GLY A 35 3.35 0.99 0.38
CA GLY A 35 3.33 -0.41 0.80
C GLY A 35 2.24 -1.25 0.16
N ALA A 36 2.26 -2.55 0.45
CA ALA A 36 1.30 -3.51 -0.11
C ALA A 36 0.13 -3.84 0.84
N TYR A 37 0.21 -3.42 2.11
CA TYR A 37 -0.75 -3.80 3.13
C TYR A 37 -2.03 -2.95 3.06
N ILE A 38 -3.19 -3.61 3.15
CA ILE A 38 -4.51 -3.02 3.39
C ILE A 38 -5.12 -3.74 4.61
N ARG A 39 -5.76 -2.98 5.50
CA ARG A 39 -6.45 -3.55 6.67
C ARG A 39 -7.51 -4.58 6.22
N ASN A 40 -7.63 -5.68 6.95
CA ASN A 40 -8.48 -6.86 6.68
C ASN A 40 -8.10 -7.70 5.46
N LEU A 41 -7.48 -7.10 4.43
CA LEU A 41 -7.07 -7.79 3.20
C LEU A 41 -5.61 -8.28 3.24
N GLY A 42 -4.77 -7.71 4.10
CA GLY A 42 -3.35 -8.08 4.15
C GLY A 42 -2.58 -7.55 2.93
N ASN A 43 -1.72 -8.37 2.34
CA ASN A 43 -0.90 -7.99 1.18
C ASN A 43 -1.75 -8.02 -0.10
N ALA A 44 -2.14 -6.85 -0.58
CA ALA A 44 -3.11 -6.66 -1.66
C ALA A 44 -2.60 -5.63 -2.67
N LYS A 45 -1.37 -5.80 -3.15
CA LYS A 45 -0.68 -4.81 -4.02
C LYS A 45 -1.46 -4.47 -5.29
N GLU A 46 -1.93 -5.48 -6.02
CA GLU A 46 -2.65 -5.30 -7.29
C GLU A 46 -4.02 -4.64 -7.08
N LEU A 47 -4.76 -5.11 -6.06
CA LEU A 47 -6.02 -4.50 -5.66
C LEU A 47 -5.83 -3.03 -5.28
N LYS A 48 -4.78 -2.72 -4.50
CA LYS A 48 -4.46 -1.33 -4.13
C LYS A 48 -4.24 -0.47 -5.36
N GLN A 49 -3.45 -0.94 -6.32
CA GLN A 49 -3.16 -0.20 -7.55
C GLN A 49 -4.44 0.10 -8.34
N ALA A 50 -5.29 -0.90 -8.54
CA ALA A 50 -6.56 -0.73 -9.22
C ALA A 50 -7.55 0.16 -8.43
N ALA A 51 -7.60 0.04 -7.10
CA ALA A 51 -8.48 0.87 -6.27
C ALA A 51 -8.17 2.37 -6.42
N PHE A 52 -6.89 2.73 -6.64
CA PHE A 52 -6.49 4.12 -6.87
C PHE A 52 -6.83 4.67 -8.27
N THR A 53 -7.25 3.82 -9.22
CA THR A 53 -7.77 4.25 -10.54
C THR A 53 -9.28 4.41 -10.56
N LEU A 54 -9.99 3.92 -9.54
CA LEU A 54 -11.45 4.03 -9.44
C LEU A 54 -11.91 5.45 -9.09
N SER A 55 -13.14 5.77 -9.48
CA SER A 55 -13.82 7.04 -9.21
C SER A 55 -15.33 6.83 -9.04
N ALA A 56 -16.08 7.89 -8.76
CA ALA A 56 -17.54 7.83 -8.75
C ALA A 56 -18.12 7.44 -10.12
N ASP A 57 -17.46 7.85 -11.22
CA ASP A 57 -17.87 7.52 -12.59
C ASP A 57 -17.50 6.09 -12.99
N SER A 58 -16.44 5.54 -12.40
CA SER A 58 -15.99 4.16 -12.61
C SER A 58 -15.74 3.48 -11.26
N PRO A 59 -16.82 3.04 -10.58
CA PRO A 59 -16.72 2.56 -9.20
C PRO A 59 -16.24 1.12 -9.09
N TYR A 60 -16.12 0.38 -10.20
CA TYR A 60 -15.76 -1.03 -10.19
C TYR A 60 -14.48 -1.27 -11.00
N PRO A 61 -13.55 -2.11 -10.52
CA PRO A 61 -12.34 -2.48 -11.25
C PRO A 61 -12.66 -3.39 -12.45
N ASP A 62 -11.68 -3.55 -13.34
CA ASP A 62 -11.84 -4.41 -14.52
C ASP A 62 -11.67 -5.90 -14.26
N GLN A 63 -11.14 -6.25 -13.09
CA GLN A 63 -10.84 -7.61 -12.71
C GLN A 63 -11.21 -7.87 -11.26
N VAL A 64 -11.35 -9.16 -10.95
CA VAL A 64 -11.44 -9.67 -9.58
C VAL A 64 -10.01 -9.86 -9.06
N PHE A 65 -9.82 -9.69 -7.76
CA PHE A 65 -8.52 -9.89 -7.12
C PHE A 65 -8.50 -11.17 -6.31
N GLU A 66 -7.46 -11.98 -6.49
CA GLU A 66 -7.20 -13.14 -5.64
C GLU A 66 -6.24 -12.74 -4.52
N ILE A 67 -6.67 -12.92 -3.27
CA ILE A 67 -5.87 -12.61 -2.07
C ILE A 67 -5.91 -13.82 -1.15
N GLY A 68 -4.77 -14.50 -1.02
CA GLY A 68 -4.69 -15.77 -0.31
C GLY A 68 -5.50 -16.83 -1.05
N THR A 69 -6.58 -17.32 -0.44
CA THR A 69 -7.51 -18.31 -1.04
C THR A 69 -8.88 -17.72 -1.33
N LYS A 70 -9.03 -16.39 -1.27
CA LYS A 70 -10.31 -15.69 -1.45
C LYS A 70 -10.27 -14.84 -2.71
N PHE A 71 -11.41 -14.79 -3.42
CA PHE A 71 -11.65 -13.84 -4.50
C PHE A 71 -12.40 -12.64 -3.95
N ILE A 72 -11.85 -11.45 -4.18
CA ILE A 72 -12.35 -10.17 -3.64
C ILE A 72 -12.81 -9.29 -4.81
N VAL A 73 -14.03 -8.79 -4.70
CA VAL A 73 -14.57 -7.72 -5.54
C VAL A 73 -14.61 -6.46 -4.70
N VAL A 74 -14.11 -5.35 -5.25
CA VAL A 74 -14.11 -4.05 -4.56
C VAL A 74 -14.98 -3.04 -5.30
N ARG A 75 -15.53 -2.10 -4.53
CA ARG A 75 -16.27 -0.94 -5.03
C ARG A 75 -15.65 0.32 -4.48
N PHE A 76 -15.53 1.34 -5.33
CA PHE A 76 -15.18 2.69 -4.93
C PHE A 76 -16.21 3.21 -3.92
N LYS A 77 -15.73 3.58 -2.72
CA LYS A 77 -16.54 4.25 -1.71
C LYS A 77 -16.25 5.73 -1.68
N GLU A 78 -14.98 6.07 -1.43
CA GLU A 78 -14.56 7.46 -1.29
C GLU A 78 -13.08 7.62 -1.63
N LYS A 79 -12.71 8.81 -2.08
CA LYS A 79 -11.33 9.23 -2.26
C LYS A 79 -11.11 10.55 -1.55
N LYS A 80 -10.18 10.56 -0.60
CA LYS A 80 -9.77 11.80 0.05
C LYS A 80 -9.03 12.68 -0.96
N PRO A 81 -9.53 13.88 -1.29
CA PRO A 81 -8.82 14.80 -2.17
C PRO A 81 -7.55 15.29 -1.49
N PHE A 82 -6.62 15.77 -2.31
CA PHE A 82 -5.48 16.50 -1.80
C PHE A 82 -5.96 17.79 -1.12
N ASP A 83 -5.48 18.03 0.11
CA ASP A 83 -5.75 19.26 0.85
C ASP A 83 -4.48 20.13 0.85
N PRO A 84 -4.44 21.21 0.06
CA PRO A 84 -3.27 22.09 -0.01
C PRO A 84 -2.93 22.74 1.33
N LYS A 85 -3.93 23.02 2.19
CA LYS A 85 -3.69 23.68 3.48
C LYS A 85 -3.06 22.72 4.48
N ALA A 86 -3.56 21.48 4.53
CA ALA A 86 -2.95 20.43 5.34
C ALA A 86 -1.51 20.16 4.86
N PHE A 87 -1.29 20.11 3.54
CA PHE A 87 0.04 19.93 2.98
C PHE A 87 1.00 21.06 3.38
N GLU A 88 0.62 22.33 3.23
CA GLU A 88 1.51 23.44 3.60
C GLU A 88 1.86 23.45 5.10
N ALA A 89 0.95 23.00 5.97
CA ALA A 89 1.24 22.85 7.40
C ALA A 89 2.26 21.74 7.69
N GLU A 90 2.24 20.64 6.92
CA GLU A 90 3.12 19.48 7.12
C GLU A 90 4.41 19.51 6.27
N LYS A 91 4.48 20.39 5.27
CA LYS A 91 5.52 20.46 4.24
C LYS A 91 6.94 20.51 4.78
N GLU A 92 7.20 21.38 5.76
CA GLU A 92 8.56 21.50 6.32
C GLU A 92 8.97 20.26 7.12
N SER A 93 8.02 19.63 7.82
CA SER A 93 8.25 18.35 8.51
C SER A 93 8.59 17.24 7.52
N LEU A 94 7.77 17.10 6.47
CA LEU A 94 8.00 16.14 5.38
C LEU A 94 9.35 16.37 4.71
N ARG A 95 9.71 17.63 4.45
CA ARG A 95 11.01 18.00 3.87
C ARG A 95 12.17 17.59 4.78
N ALA A 96 12.09 17.88 6.07
CA ALA A 96 13.12 17.53 7.03
C ALA A 96 13.31 16.01 7.14
N GLN A 97 12.20 15.25 7.15
CA GLN A 97 12.24 13.80 7.18
C GLN A 97 12.94 13.23 5.93
N LEU A 98 12.50 13.64 4.73
CA LEU A 98 13.09 13.18 3.47
C LEU A 98 14.56 13.59 3.33
N LEU A 99 14.93 14.78 3.82
CA LEU A 99 16.32 15.22 3.82
C LEU A 99 17.19 14.33 4.71
N SER A 100 16.71 14.01 5.92
CA SER A 100 17.41 13.11 6.86
C SER A 100 17.57 11.70 6.27
N GLU A 101 16.53 11.15 5.66
CA GLU A 101 16.58 9.86 4.96
C GLU A 101 17.66 9.84 3.86
N LYS A 102 17.69 10.89 3.03
CA LYS A 102 18.71 11.01 1.96
C LYS A 102 20.13 11.20 2.49
N GLN A 103 20.31 11.99 3.54
CA GLN A 103 21.62 12.16 4.17
C GLN A 103 22.14 10.83 4.73
N ASN A 104 21.28 10.04 5.38
CA ASN A 104 21.63 8.72 5.89
C ASN A 104 21.98 7.75 4.75
N GLU A 105 21.21 7.73 3.66
CA GLU A 105 21.49 6.90 2.47
C GLU A 105 22.90 7.18 1.91
N VAL A 106 23.24 8.46 1.71
CA VAL A 106 24.56 8.88 1.20
C VAL A 106 25.68 8.53 2.19
N LEU A 107 25.46 8.78 3.49
CA LEU A 107 26.45 8.47 4.52
C LEU A 107 26.75 6.96 4.58
N GLN A 108 25.72 6.11 4.55
CA GLN A 108 25.91 4.65 4.56
C GLN A 108 26.66 4.18 3.32
N ALA A 109 26.26 4.65 2.13
CA ALA A 109 26.95 4.31 0.89
C ALA A 109 28.43 4.72 0.91
N TRP A 110 28.72 5.92 1.43
CA TRP A 110 30.10 6.40 1.59
C TRP A 110 30.90 5.56 2.59
N LEU A 111 30.32 5.18 3.73
CA LEU A 111 30.97 4.31 4.72
C LEU A 111 31.24 2.91 4.16
N GLU A 112 30.30 2.33 3.41
CA GLU A 112 30.47 1.04 2.74
C GLU A 112 31.62 1.09 1.73
N GLN A 113 31.69 2.15 0.92
CA GLN A 113 32.80 2.37 0.00
C GLN A 113 34.14 2.47 0.75
N LYS A 114 34.22 3.26 1.83
CA LYS A 114 35.48 3.41 2.58
C LYS A 114 35.90 2.12 3.27
N LYS A 115 34.94 1.32 3.74
CA LYS A 115 35.21 -0.01 4.30
C LYS A 115 35.76 -0.96 3.25
N SER A 116 35.23 -0.97 2.02
CA SER A 116 35.70 -1.87 0.95
C SER A 116 37.10 -1.50 0.45
N GLU A 117 37.44 -0.21 0.46
CA GLU A 117 38.78 0.30 0.12
C GLU A 117 39.83 0.05 1.23
N SER A 118 39.40 -0.36 2.43
CA SER A 118 40.27 -0.48 3.60
C SER A 118 40.55 -1.93 4.00
N LYS A 119 41.79 -2.22 4.43
CA LYS A 119 42.13 -3.51 5.05
C LYS A 119 41.66 -3.53 6.51
N ILE A 120 40.43 -4.00 6.73
CA ILE A 120 39.84 -4.13 8.08
C ILE A 120 40.24 -5.49 8.66
N VAL A 121 40.97 -5.49 9.78
CA VAL A 121 41.30 -6.69 10.55
C VAL A 121 40.53 -6.66 11.86
N TRP A 122 39.64 -7.65 12.06
CA TRP A 122 38.89 -7.78 13.31
C TRP A 122 39.81 -8.31 14.41
N ASN A 123 40.14 -7.47 15.40
CA ASN A 123 40.87 -7.90 16.59
C ASN A 123 39.87 -8.37 17.67
N LEU A 124 39.26 -9.53 17.44
CA LEU A 124 38.40 -10.18 18.42
C LEU A 124 39.25 -11.08 19.31
N ASP A 125 39.44 -10.71 20.58
CA ASP A 125 40.02 -11.59 21.60
C ASP A 125 39.02 -12.73 21.89
N PRO A 126 39.34 -14.00 21.57
CA PRO A 126 38.43 -15.13 21.78
C PRO A 126 38.05 -15.37 23.25
N LYS A 127 38.76 -14.76 24.21
CA LYS A 127 38.55 -14.97 25.65
C LYS A 127 37.39 -14.15 26.24
N ARG A 128 36.84 -13.16 25.53
CA ARG A 128 35.72 -12.33 26.00
C ARG A 128 34.32 -12.84 25.64
N LEU A 129 34.23 -13.98 24.93
CA LEU A 129 32.97 -14.59 24.47
C LEU A 129 32.57 -15.85 25.27
N ARG A 130 33.12 -16.04 26.47
CA ARG A 130 32.69 -17.09 27.41
C ARG A 130 32.08 -16.49 28.65
#